data_AF-A0A0H3C3B9-F1
#
_entry.id   AF-A0A0H3C3B9-F1
#
_cell.length_a   1.000
_cell.length_b   1.000
_cell.length_c   1.000
_cell.angle_alpha   90.00
_cell.angle_beta   90.00
_cell.angle_gamma   90.00
#
_symmetry.space_group_name_H-M   'P 1'
#
loop_
_entity.id
_entity.type
_entity.pdbx_description
1 polymer ?
#
loop_
_entity_poly.entity_id
_entity_poly.type
_entity_poly.pdbx_seq_one_letter_code
_entity_poly.pdbx_strand_id
1 'polypeptide(L)'
;MRIRMKHLVRRLYLRRDKIWHVYRSTEIQNKAKDKSITNFPKLEPEDFDYEYIYKFVDEWIQKKYNDKLGFTIQKVDGLEYICKAKRYASLKKILARIVKDYKDIFLGRLQKNVAGAQAGSGGSGGKGSKPAGTGG
;
A
#
# COMPACT_ATOMS: atom_id res chain seq x y z
N MET A 1 -1.75 -23.65 7.53
CA MET A 1 -1.80 -22.63 8.60
C MET A 1 -2.70 -21.48 8.14
N ARG A 2 -3.61 -21.00 9.00
CA ARG A 2 -4.47 -19.84 8.74
C ARG A 2 -4.03 -18.69 9.66
N ILE A 3 -3.67 -17.54 9.10
CA ILE A 3 -3.21 -16.39 9.88
C ILE A 3 -4.11 -15.20 9.57
N ARG A 4 -4.75 -14.64 10.60
CA ARG A 4 -5.56 -13.42 10.47
C ARG A 4 -4.68 -12.19 10.34
N MET A 5 -5.16 -11.19 9.60
CA MET A 5 -4.48 -9.90 9.41
C MET A 5 -4.09 -9.24 10.74
N LYS A 6 -4.99 -9.18 11.73
CA LYS A 6 -4.66 -8.63 13.06
C LYS A 6 -3.43 -9.27 13.71
N HIS A 7 -3.23 -10.58 13.47
CA HIS A 7 -2.05 -11.28 13.98
C HIS A 7 -0.79 -10.90 13.19
N LEU A 8 -0.90 -10.71 11.87
CA LEU A 8 0.22 -10.22 11.04
C LEU A 8 0.65 -8.81 11.46
N VAL A 9 -0.31 -7.89 11.59
CA VAL A 9 -0.08 -6.51 12.01
C VAL A 9 0.61 -6.47 13.37
N ARG A 10 0.07 -7.18 14.37
CA ARG A 10 0.69 -7.26 15.69
C ARG A 10 2.13 -7.78 15.65
N ARG A 11 2.40 -8.82 14.84
CA ARG A 11 3.75 -9.39 14.70
C ARG A 11 4.70 -8.46 13.95
N LEU A 12 4.22 -7.69 12.97
CA LEU A 12 5.01 -6.69 12.26
C LEU A 12 5.30 -5.47 13.14
N TYR A 13 4.33 -5.02 13.93
CA TYR A 13 4.51 -3.91 14.87
C TYR A 13 5.60 -4.20 15.92
N LEU A 14 5.64 -5.43 16.44
CA LEU A 14 6.72 -5.90 17.31
C LEU A 14 8.08 -5.98 16.59
N ARG A 15 8.10 -5.96 15.27
CA ARG A 15 9.29 -5.98 14.41
C ARG A 15 9.41 -4.73 13.53
N ARG A 16 8.81 -3.61 13.98
CA ARG A 16 8.82 -2.34 13.24
C ARG A 16 10.23 -1.80 13.03
N ASP A 17 11.19 -2.21 13.87
CA ASP A 17 12.63 -1.97 13.68
C ASP A 17 13.09 -2.41 12.28
N LYS A 18 12.59 -3.54 11.78
CA LYS A 18 12.95 -4.04 10.45
C LYS A 18 12.38 -3.18 9.33
N ILE A 19 11.19 -2.63 9.52
CA ILE A 19 10.55 -1.72 8.56
C ILE A 19 11.27 -0.36 8.57
N TRP A 20 11.59 0.14 9.77
CA TRP A 20 12.41 1.34 9.96
C TRP A 20 13.76 1.23 9.27
N HIS A 21 14.45 0.09 9.40
CA HIS A 21 15.71 -0.14 8.70
C HIS A 21 15.57 -0.09 7.17
N VAL A 22 14.46 -0.58 6.62
CA VAL A 22 14.20 -0.47 5.18
C VAL A 22 13.93 0.99 4.80
N TYR A 23 13.11 1.73 5.56
CA TYR A 23 12.88 3.16 5.35
C TYR A 23 14.18 3.97 5.35
N ARG A 24 15.10 3.70 6.29
CA ARG A 24 16.42 4.35 6.37
C ARG A 24 17.44 3.86 5.34
N SER A 25 17.08 2.90 4.49
CA SER A 25 18.01 2.44 3.45
C SER A 25 18.38 3.57 2.49
N THR A 26 19.62 3.53 2.00
CA THR A 26 20.17 4.54 1.09
C THR A 26 19.27 4.78 -0.11
N GLU A 27 18.63 3.74 -0.64
CA GLU A 27 17.78 3.86 -1.82
C GLU A 27 16.51 4.68 -1.55
N ILE A 28 15.84 4.48 -0.42
CA ILE A 28 14.68 5.29 -0.03
C ILE A 28 15.13 6.71 0.31
N GLN A 29 16.20 6.87 1.08
CA GLN A 29 16.68 8.19 1.49
C GLN A 29 17.24 9.01 0.31
N ASN A 30 17.73 8.37 -0.74
CA ASN A 30 18.11 9.05 -1.98
C ASN A 30 16.89 9.66 -2.69
N LYS A 31 15.70 9.08 -2.54
CA LYS A 31 14.45 9.67 -3.06
C LYS A 31 14.04 10.94 -2.34
N ALA A 32 14.44 11.14 -1.08
CA ALA A 32 14.23 12.41 -0.38
C ALA A 32 15.06 13.56 -0.98
N LYS A 33 16.18 13.24 -1.64
CA LYS A 33 17.06 14.22 -2.31
C LYS A 33 16.64 14.52 -3.74
N ASP A 34 15.72 13.71 -4.29
CA ASP A 34 15.21 13.86 -5.64
C ASP A 34 14.21 15.03 -5.68
N LYS A 35 14.60 16.12 -6.34
CA LYS A 35 13.79 17.34 -6.48
C LYS A 35 12.48 17.11 -7.24
N SER A 36 12.35 16.00 -7.97
CA SER A 36 11.10 15.64 -8.63
C SER A 36 10.04 15.10 -7.65
N ILE A 37 10.43 14.60 -6.47
CA ILE A 37 9.47 14.04 -5.51
C ILE A 37 8.91 15.15 -4.62
N THR A 38 7.58 15.25 -4.57
CA THR A 38 6.88 16.34 -3.86
C THR A 38 6.36 15.96 -2.48
N ASN A 39 6.11 14.67 -2.24
CA ASN A 39 5.39 14.19 -1.07
C ASN A 39 6.23 13.25 -0.20
N PHE A 40 7.57 13.33 -0.23
CA PHE A 40 8.41 12.43 0.53
C PHE A 40 8.15 12.61 2.05
N PRO A 41 7.60 11.60 2.75
CA PRO A 41 7.30 11.74 4.16
C PRO A 41 8.57 11.63 5.00
N LYS A 42 8.77 12.58 5.92
CA LYS A 42 9.80 12.52 6.95
C LYS A 42 9.20 11.74 8.13
N LEU A 43 9.54 10.47 8.23
CA LEU A 43 9.05 9.58 9.28
C LEU A 43 10.13 9.43 10.35
N GLU A 44 9.68 9.47 11.60
CA GLU A 44 10.45 9.12 12.78
C GLU A 44 10.13 7.68 13.23
N PRO A 45 10.96 7.05 14.07
CA PRO A 45 10.67 5.71 14.60
C PRO A 45 9.29 5.58 15.26
N GLU A 46 8.80 6.67 15.85
CA GLU A 46 7.51 6.78 16.55
C GLU A 46 6.33 6.73 15.58
N ASP A 47 6.50 7.20 14.34
CA ASP A 47 5.45 7.15 13.29
C ASP A 47 5.14 5.74 12.81
N PHE A 48 5.99 4.75 13.12
CA PHE A 48 5.73 3.33 12.86
C PHE A 48 4.84 2.70 13.94
N ASP A 49 3.80 3.42 14.32
CA ASP A 49 2.81 2.98 15.29
C ASP A 49 1.94 1.82 14.76
N TYR A 50 1.02 1.35 15.58
CA TYR A 50 0.17 0.22 15.19
C TYR A 50 -0.73 0.55 13.98
N GLU A 51 -1.20 1.80 13.87
CA GLU A 51 -2.07 2.24 12.78
C GLU A 51 -1.32 2.31 11.45
N TYR A 52 -0.10 2.86 11.47
CA TYR A 52 0.78 2.90 10.30
C TYR A 52 1.07 1.49 9.78
N ILE A 53 1.42 0.56 10.68
CA ILE A 53 1.66 -0.84 10.31
C ILE A 53 0.40 -1.49 9.77
N TYR A 54 -0.77 -1.20 10.35
CA TYR A 54 -2.05 -1.70 9.85
C TYR A 54 -2.30 -1.24 8.41
N LYS A 55 -2.23 0.07 8.15
CA LYS A 55 -2.42 0.67 6.81
C LYS A 55 -1.42 0.11 5.80
N PHE A 56 -0.17 -0.07 6.21
CA PHE A 56 0.85 -0.68 5.37
C PHE A 56 0.52 -2.13 4.99
N VAL A 57 0.11 -2.96 5.95
CA VAL A 57 -0.28 -4.36 5.69
C VAL A 57 -1.51 -4.43 4.81
N ASP A 58 -2.49 -3.54 5.02
CA ASP A 58 -3.69 -3.45 4.19
C ASP A 58 -3.35 -3.16 2.73
N GLU A 59 -2.56 -2.11 2.47
CA GLU A 59 -2.11 -1.78 1.11
C GLU A 59 -1.28 -2.90 0.48
N TRP A 60 -0.39 -3.53 1.27
CA TRP A 60 0.38 -4.66 0.79
C TRP A 60 -0.53 -5.83 0.40
N ILE A 61 -1.57 -6.14 1.19
CA ILE A 61 -2.58 -7.15 0.85
C ILE A 61 -3.31 -6.77 -0.44
N GLN A 62 -3.74 -5.51 -0.59
CA GLN A 62 -4.45 -5.06 -1.78
C GLN A 62 -3.59 -5.22 -3.05
N LYS A 63 -2.30 -4.83 -3.01
CA LYS A 63 -1.40 -4.98 -4.17
C LYS A 63 -1.00 -6.42 -4.45
N LYS A 64 -0.92 -7.26 -3.42
CA LYS A 64 -0.43 -8.64 -3.52
C LYS A 64 -1.55 -9.69 -3.50
N TYR A 65 -2.82 -9.27 -3.54
CA TYR A 65 -3.98 -10.14 -3.37
C TYR A 65 -3.98 -11.33 -4.35
N ASN A 66 -3.64 -11.08 -5.62
CA ASN A 66 -3.60 -12.08 -6.69
C ASN A 66 -2.17 -12.58 -7.02
N ASP A 67 -1.15 -12.13 -6.28
CA ASP A 67 0.24 -12.49 -6.57
C ASP A 67 0.56 -13.94 -6.17
N LYS A 68 1.49 -14.56 -6.90
CA LYS A 68 2.02 -15.89 -6.56
C LYS A 68 3.03 -15.80 -5.41
N LEU A 69 2.53 -15.63 -4.18
CA LEU A 69 3.35 -15.44 -2.97
C LEU A 69 3.81 -16.74 -2.28
N GLY A 70 3.39 -17.91 -2.76
CA GLY A 70 3.60 -19.21 -2.06
C GLY A 70 2.61 -19.47 -0.91
N PHE A 71 1.70 -18.53 -0.67
CA PHE A 71 0.50 -18.65 0.16
C PHE A 71 -0.63 -17.87 -0.52
N THR A 72 -1.88 -18.12 -0.13
CA THR A 72 -3.04 -17.38 -0.64
C THR A 72 -3.53 -16.36 0.37
N ILE A 73 -3.97 -15.21 -0.11
CA ILE A 73 -4.70 -14.24 0.68
C ILE A 73 -6.18 -14.44 0.36
N GLN A 74 -7.01 -14.55 1.39
CA GLN A 74 -8.45 -14.71 1.25
C GLN A 74 -9.14 -13.61 2.04
N LYS A 75 -10.04 -12.89 1.38
CA LYS A 75 -10.99 -12.03 2.06
C LYS A 75 -12.01 -12.91 2.79
N VAL A 76 -12.22 -12.62 4.06
CA VAL A 76 -13.27 -13.20 4.90
C VAL A 76 -14.31 -12.11 5.15
N ASP A 77 -15.50 -12.51 5.57
CA ASP A 77 -16.64 -11.62 5.77
C ASP A 77 -16.26 -10.30 6.45
N GLY A 78 -16.74 -9.18 5.90
CA GLY A 78 -16.31 -7.83 6.26
C GLY A 78 -14.94 -7.39 5.70
N LEU A 79 -14.10 -6.83 6.57
CA LEU A 79 -12.75 -6.29 6.28
C LEU A 79 -11.62 -7.22 6.79
N GLU A 80 -11.93 -8.44 7.24
CA GLU A 80 -10.90 -9.37 7.71
C GLU A 80 -10.24 -10.13 6.54
N TYR A 81 -8.91 -10.13 6.50
CA TYR A 81 -8.13 -10.99 5.59
C TYR A 81 -7.47 -12.14 6.33
N ILE A 82 -7.40 -13.30 5.68
CA ILE A 82 -6.68 -14.48 6.14
C ILE A 82 -5.63 -14.89 5.11
N CYS A 83 -4.38 -15.03 5.56
CA CYS A 83 -3.33 -15.70 4.80
C CYS A 83 -3.40 -17.21 5.05
N LYS A 84 -3.65 -17.98 3.99
CA LYS A 84 -3.59 -19.45 3.98
C LYS A 84 -2.26 -19.90 3.38
N ALA A 85 -1.35 -20.36 4.25
CA ALA A 85 -0.08 -20.94 3.85
C ALA A 85 -0.26 -22.32 3.19
N LYS A 86 0.39 -22.56 2.04
CA LYS A 86 0.66 -23.92 1.52
C LYS A 86 1.66 -24.63 2.44
N ARG A 87 1.86 -25.95 2.27
CA ARG A 87 2.65 -26.88 3.13
C ARG A 87 4.04 -26.37 3.62
N TYR A 88 4.61 -25.30 3.06
CA TYR A 88 5.95 -24.77 3.40
C TYR A 88 6.03 -23.26 3.74
N ALA A 89 4.90 -22.55 3.78
CA ALA A 89 4.86 -21.14 4.15
C ALA A 89 4.70 -21.00 5.67
N SER A 90 5.75 -20.50 6.35
CA SER A 90 5.73 -20.19 7.78
C SER A 90 5.40 -18.73 8.02
N LEU A 91 4.86 -18.41 9.21
CA LEU A 91 4.66 -17.02 9.63
C LEU A 91 5.93 -16.18 9.46
N LYS A 92 7.10 -16.72 9.82
CA LYS A 92 8.40 -16.06 9.64
C LYS A 92 8.66 -15.66 8.18
N LYS A 93 8.37 -16.55 7.21
CA LYS A 93 8.53 -16.28 5.78
C LYS A 93 7.55 -15.22 5.29
N ILE A 94 6.30 -15.27 5.74
CA ILE A 94 5.27 -14.27 5.39
C ILE A 94 5.69 -12.89 5.91
N LEU A 95 6.09 -12.79 7.18
CA LEU A 95 6.55 -11.52 7.77
C LEU A 95 7.79 -10.97 7.05
N ALA A 96 8.77 -11.83 6.73
CA ALA A 96 9.96 -11.42 5.99
C ALA A 96 9.61 -10.92 4.59
N ARG A 97 8.63 -11.53 3.91
CA ARG A 97 8.16 -11.08 2.60
C ARG A 97 7.52 -9.70 2.69
N ILE A 98 6.63 -9.48 3.67
CA ILE A 98 5.98 -8.18 3.87
C ILE A 98 7.03 -7.09 4.15
N VAL A 99 8.01 -7.34 5.01
CA VAL A 99 9.11 -6.38 5.27
C VAL A 99 9.93 -6.10 4.01
N LYS A 100 10.23 -7.13 3.20
CA LYS A 100 10.97 -6.96 1.95
C LYS A 100 10.20 -6.08 0.96
N ASP A 101 8.90 -6.30 0.84
CA ASP A 101 8.03 -5.57 -0.08
C ASP A 101 7.73 -4.14 0.42
N TYR A 102 8.05 -3.79 1.69
CA TYR A 102 7.84 -2.43 2.23
C TYR A 102 8.45 -1.36 1.36
N LYS A 103 9.66 -1.59 0.87
CA LYS A 103 10.36 -0.64 -0.01
C LYS A 103 9.55 -0.34 -1.26
N ASP A 104 9.08 -1.37 -1.97
CA ASP A 104 8.33 -1.21 -3.21
C ASP A 104 6.97 -0.53 -2.97
N ILE A 105 6.32 -0.88 -1.85
CA ILE A 105 5.08 -0.19 -1.43
C ILE A 105 5.34 1.28 -1.15
N PHE A 106 6.38 1.60 -0.37
CA PHE A 106 6.74 2.98 -0.02
C PHE A 106 7.09 3.80 -1.26
N LEU A 107 7.96 3.28 -2.13
CA LEU A 107 8.36 3.97 -3.36
C LEU A 107 7.15 4.19 -4.30
N GLY A 108 6.20 3.25 -4.33
CA GLY A 108 4.96 3.39 -5.07
C GLY A 108 4.00 4.47 -4.55
N ARG A 109 4.20 5.00 -3.33
CA ARG A 109 3.43 6.13 -2.78
C ARG A 109 4.03 7.49 -3.14
N LEU A 110 5.27 7.53 -3.60
CA LEU A 110 5.95 8.78 -3.92
C LEU A 110 5.39 9.37 -5.21
N GLN A 111 4.90 10.59 -5.12
CA GLN A 111 4.45 11.40 -6.24
C GLN A 111 5.65 12.13 -6.82
N LYS A 112 5.71 12.16 -8.15
CA LYS A 112 6.71 12.93 -8.89
C LYS A 112 6.00 14.10 -9.58
N ASN A 113 6.64 15.27 -9.53
CA ASN A 113 6.39 16.35 -10.46
C ASN A 113 6.77 15.87 -11.87
N VAL A 114 5.80 15.27 -12.55
CA VAL A 114 5.84 15.16 -13.99
C VAL A 114 5.45 16.54 -14.50
N ALA A 115 6.44 17.35 -14.89
CA ALA A 115 6.17 18.54 -15.67
C ALA A 115 5.40 18.12 -16.92
N GLY A 116 4.06 18.24 -16.90
CA GLY A 116 3.16 17.82 -17.97
C GLY A 116 1.92 16.99 -17.58
N ALA A 117 1.69 16.61 -16.31
CA ALA A 117 0.43 15.95 -15.93
C ALA A 117 -0.61 16.99 -15.50
N GLN A 118 -1.36 17.48 -16.48
CA GLN A 118 -2.52 18.33 -16.32
C GLN A 118 -3.50 17.69 -15.30
N ALA A 119 -3.84 18.42 -14.24
CA ALA A 119 -4.85 18.04 -13.28
C ALA A 119 -6.22 17.99 -13.98
N GLY A 120 -6.63 16.79 -14.39
CA GLY A 120 -7.97 16.49 -14.88
C GLY A 120 -8.86 15.99 -13.75
N SER A 121 -9.11 16.81 -12.74
CA SER A 121 -10.25 16.62 -11.84
C SER A 121 -11.47 17.31 -12.45
N GLY A 122 -12.42 16.55 -12.98
CA GLY A 122 -13.68 17.12 -13.46
C GLY A 122 -14.64 16.11 -14.07
N GLY A 123 -15.51 15.54 -13.24
CA GLY A 123 -16.90 15.32 -13.62
C GLY A 123 -17.25 14.00 -14.30
N SER A 124 -17.81 13.10 -13.49
CA SER A 124 -18.69 12.02 -13.93
C SER A 124 -19.99 12.59 -14.53
N GLY A 125 -20.38 12.08 -15.71
CA GLY A 125 -21.77 11.72 -16.07
C GLY A 125 -22.78 12.83 -16.39
N GLY A 126 -23.34 12.81 -17.60
CA GLY A 126 -24.61 13.49 -17.91
C GLY A 126 -24.99 13.49 -19.39
N LYS A 127 -25.85 12.54 -19.80
CA LYS A 127 -26.43 12.38 -21.15
C LYS A 127 -27.74 13.19 -21.26
N GLY A 128 -28.00 13.81 -22.42
CA GLY A 128 -29.34 14.28 -22.89
C GLY A 128 -29.66 15.76 -22.59
N SER A 129 -30.39 16.53 -23.39
CA SER A 129 -31.13 16.31 -24.64
C SER A 129 -31.45 17.67 -25.32
N LYS A 130 -31.53 17.65 -26.66
CA LYS A 130 -32.17 18.54 -27.66
C LYS A 130 -32.97 19.79 -27.19
N PRO A 131 -32.81 20.97 -27.82
CA PRO A 131 -33.87 21.99 -27.86
C PRO A 131 -34.79 21.76 -29.08
N ALA A 132 -36.08 21.63 -28.80
CA ALA A 132 -37.16 21.76 -29.79
C ALA A 132 -37.54 23.25 -29.91
N GLY A 133 -37.84 23.67 -31.14
CA GLY A 133 -38.10 25.07 -31.47
C GLY A 133 -39.44 25.60 -30.97
N THR A 134 -39.46 26.92 -30.85
CA THR A 134 -40.65 27.77 -30.76
C THR A 134 -40.37 29.01 -31.60
N GLY A 135 -41.08 29.13 -32.72
CA GLY A 135 -41.18 30.35 -33.51
C GLY A 135 -42.64 30.45 -33.96
N GLY A 136 -43.33 31.45 -33.42
CA GLY A 136 -44.67 31.85 -33.83
C GLY A 136 -44.65 32.79 -35.02
#